data_AF-A0A505HMS5-F1
#
_entry.id   AF-A0A505HMS5-F1
#
_cell.length_a   1.000
_cell.length_b   1.000
_cell.length_c   1.000
_cell.angle_alpha   90.00
_cell.angle_beta   90.00
_cell.angle_gamma   90.00
#
_symmetry.space_group_name_H-M   'P 1'
#
loop_
_entity.id
_entity.type
_entity.pdbx_description
1 polymer ?
#
loop_
_entity_poly.entity_id
_entity_poly.type
_entity_poly.pdbx_seq_one_letter_code
_entity_poly.pdbx_strand_id
1 'polypeptide(L)'
;MTQLQAPPGRTATAPAVPVDRPVTPADKRRRGRLGPVVVGQLVVVECAALAVWFATAGPPWLLGVVGGLALLAVVAAFARRGGRWWYEDLMLRRRLRRRRDRARGATPGGDPRLAALAPELTVVELTERGTRLGIGQDDRGWFAALALTGRPGAPAGSIEAAVVDRALAVLADFSGPVTQTQVVSHTLVWYPAPGAPPSAYRTVWVALRLSVADARAETVSRGGGLRGVHRTVAAGVGRLGKALNAAGLGHRVLGRDELHAAVVSGAGLDLAPEAPVETWTSVRGGGWTQRCLALRVRPNGSLGALVDAVTATSAPSHTVAAVVLPGGRRVPPLLRVAAMDGHAEALVKAVRDMAGRAGVPARPLDGQHGPGVYATAPVGTAMGTVTVEG
;
A
#
# COMPACT_ATOMS: atom_id res chain seq x y z
N MET A 1 52.26 45.48 52.99
CA MET A 1 52.51 44.31 52.12
C MET A 1 51.35 44.21 51.15
N THR A 2 51.64 44.48 49.89
CA THR A 2 50.66 44.80 48.83
C THR A 2 50.34 43.54 48.06
N GLN A 3 49.08 43.13 48.08
CA GLN A 3 48.62 41.89 47.44
C GLN A 3 48.42 42.16 45.93
N LEU A 4 49.21 41.47 45.11
CA LEU A 4 49.15 41.52 43.64
C LEU A 4 47.90 40.76 43.16
N GLN A 5 46.95 41.49 42.59
CA GLN A 5 45.71 40.97 42.03
C GLN A 5 45.94 40.54 40.57
N ALA A 6 45.68 39.27 40.27
CA ALA A 6 45.84 38.70 38.93
C ALA A 6 44.72 39.14 37.97
N PRO A 7 44.98 39.21 36.64
CA PRO A 7 44.03 39.72 35.66
C PRO A 7 42.79 38.82 35.48
N PRO A 8 41.61 39.39 35.14
CA PRO A 8 40.42 38.59 34.88
C PRO A 8 40.61 37.72 33.64
N GLY A 9 40.46 36.40 33.83
CA GLY A 9 40.53 35.40 32.77
C GLY A 9 39.44 35.60 31.73
N ARG A 10 39.82 35.52 30.45
CA ARG A 10 38.90 35.48 29.30
C ARG A 10 37.87 34.38 29.51
N THR A 11 36.59 34.75 29.54
CA THR A 11 35.46 33.84 29.41
C THR A 11 35.56 33.10 28.07
N ALA A 12 35.62 31.78 28.12
CA ALA A 12 35.57 30.94 26.93
C ALA A 12 34.25 31.20 26.21
N THR A 13 34.34 31.73 24.99
CA THR A 13 33.21 31.89 24.08
C THR A 13 32.63 30.51 23.79
N ALA A 14 31.38 30.27 24.21
CA ALA A 14 30.66 29.04 23.92
C ALA A 14 30.62 28.83 22.39
N PRO A 15 30.93 27.63 21.87
CA PRO A 15 30.81 27.37 20.44
C PRO A 15 29.35 27.53 20.03
N ALA A 16 29.11 28.38 19.03
CA ALA A 16 27.79 28.58 18.44
C ALA A 16 27.27 27.23 17.92
N VAL A 17 26.17 26.76 18.51
CA VAL A 17 25.42 25.59 18.05
C VAL A 17 24.93 25.89 16.63
N PRO A 18 25.32 25.10 15.61
CA PRO A 18 24.77 25.27 14.28
C PRO A 18 23.26 25.03 14.37
N VAL A 19 22.48 25.99 13.87
CA VAL A 19 21.03 25.84 13.72
C VAL A 19 20.79 24.60 12.84
N ASP A 20 20.20 23.56 13.43
CA ASP A 20 19.73 22.37 12.72
C ASP A 20 18.73 22.83 11.65
N ARG A 21 19.23 22.99 10.42
CA ARG A 21 18.38 23.09 9.24
C ARG A 21 17.66 21.75 9.12
N PRO A 22 16.31 21.71 9.05
CA PRO A 22 15.62 20.49 8.73
C PRO A 22 16.11 20.02 7.36
N VAL A 23 16.86 18.92 7.35
CA VAL A 23 17.23 18.21 6.13
C VAL A 23 15.94 17.62 5.58
N THR A 24 15.30 18.34 4.67
CA THR A 24 14.22 17.82 3.86
C THR A 24 14.78 16.67 3.03
N PRO A 25 14.34 15.41 3.22
CA PRO A 25 14.81 14.31 2.43
C PRO A 25 14.50 14.61 0.96
N ALA A 26 15.56 14.57 0.13
CA ALA A 26 15.50 14.86 -1.29
C ALA A 26 14.34 14.10 -1.95
N ASP A 27 13.48 14.85 -2.64
CA ASP A 27 12.38 14.32 -3.42
C ASP A 27 12.96 13.26 -4.38
N LYS A 28 12.62 11.99 -4.16
CA LYS A 28 12.99 10.90 -5.08
C LYS A 28 12.36 11.22 -6.43
N ARG A 29 13.11 11.92 -7.29
CA ARG A 29 12.79 12.11 -8.71
C ARG A 29 12.34 10.76 -9.25
N ARG A 30 11.12 10.70 -9.80
CA ARG A 30 10.64 9.53 -10.53
C ARG A 30 11.61 9.24 -11.68
N ARG A 31 12.57 8.34 -11.45
CA ARG A 31 13.51 7.86 -12.47
C ARG A 31 12.71 7.41 -13.71
N GLY A 32 13.06 7.96 -14.88
CA GLY A 32 12.68 7.43 -16.20
C GLY A 32 11.45 8.00 -16.90
N ARG A 33 10.83 9.10 -16.44
CA ARG A 33 9.72 9.75 -17.18
C ARG A 33 10.01 11.22 -17.47
N LEU A 34 10.03 11.57 -18.75
CA LEU A 34 10.04 12.95 -19.24
C LEU A 34 8.64 13.25 -19.78
N GLY A 35 7.76 13.79 -18.93
CA GLY A 35 6.37 14.05 -19.30
C GLY A 35 5.56 12.76 -19.58
N PRO A 36 4.76 12.70 -20.67
CA PRO A 36 3.94 11.53 -21.01
C PRO A 36 4.75 10.36 -21.60
N VAL A 37 6.03 10.57 -21.95
CA VAL A 37 6.90 9.60 -22.63
C VAL A 37 7.94 9.03 -21.65
N VAL A 38 8.14 7.72 -21.68
CA VAL A 38 9.19 7.04 -20.89
C VAL A 38 10.50 7.12 -21.67
N VAL A 39 11.64 7.32 -21.00
CA VAL A 39 12.97 7.37 -21.65
C VAL A 39 13.19 6.19 -22.61
N GLY A 40 12.71 5.00 -22.25
CA GLY A 40 12.79 3.82 -23.12
C GLY A 40 12.04 3.95 -24.47
N GLN A 41 10.96 4.72 -24.56
CA GLN A 41 10.27 4.95 -25.84
C GLN A 41 11.10 5.83 -26.77
N LEU A 42 11.83 6.81 -26.21
CA LEU A 42 12.76 7.64 -26.98
C LEU A 42 13.91 6.78 -27.52
N VAL A 43 14.48 5.92 -26.68
CA VAL A 43 15.54 4.98 -27.09
C VAL A 43 15.05 4.04 -28.20
N VAL A 44 13.82 3.52 -28.13
CA VAL A 44 13.26 2.68 -29.21
C VAL A 44 13.17 3.44 -30.53
N VAL A 45 12.74 4.71 -30.50
CA VAL A 45 12.68 5.55 -31.71
C VAL A 45 14.08 5.82 -32.26
N GLU A 46 15.04 6.12 -31.39
CA GLU A 46 16.43 6.38 -31.77
C GLU A 46 17.09 5.14 -32.36
N CYS A 47 16.97 3.97 -31.72
CA CYS A 47 17.46 2.70 -32.26
C CYS A 47 16.77 2.33 -33.59
N ALA A 48 15.46 2.57 -33.72
CA ALA A 48 14.72 2.34 -34.97
C ALA A 48 15.23 3.24 -36.10
N ALA A 49 15.47 4.52 -35.82
CA ALA A 49 16.03 5.47 -36.79
C ALA A 49 17.44 5.07 -37.21
N LEU A 50 18.30 4.70 -36.25
CA LEU A 50 19.66 4.22 -36.53
C LEU A 50 19.65 2.92 -37.35
N ALA A 51 18.78 1.96 -37.01
CA ALA A 51 18.68 0.71 -37.76
C ALA A 51 18.25 0.94 -39.21
N VAL A 52 17.27 1.81 -39.44
CA VAL A 52 16.82 2.18 -40.79
C VAL A 52 17.93 2.92 -41.54
N TRP A 53 18.65 3.83 -40.89
CA TRP A 53 19.81 4.52 -41.47
C TRP A 53 20.92 3.56 -41.89
N PHE A 54 21.30 2.60 -41.05
CA PHE A 54 22.31 1.60 -41.42
C PHE A 54 21.84 0.71 -42.58
N ALA A 55 20.53 0.43 -42.67
CA ALA A 55 19.97 -0.38 -43.75
C ALA A 55 20.03 0.29 -45.13
N THR A 56 20.17 1.62 -45.21
CA THR A 56 20.29 2.32 -46.52
C THR A 56 21.62 2.06 -47.22
N ALA A 57 22.64 1.59 -46.50
CA ALA A 57 23.92 1.19 -47.07
C ALA A 57 23.89 -0.24 -47.67
N GLY A 58 22.81 -1.00 -47.44
CA GLY A 58 22.65 -2.37 -47.89
C GLY A 58 21.72 -2.51 -49.11
N PRO A 59 21.41 -3.75 -49.52
CA PRO A 59 20.47 -4.04 -50.60
C PRO A 59 19.06 -3.49 -50.30
N PRO A 60 18.26 -3.11 -51.32
CA PRO A 60 16.96 -2.48 -51.13
C PRO A 60 15.94 -3.35 -50.38
N TRP A 61 16.05 -4.68 -50.45
CA TRP A 61 15.18 -5.59 -49.69
C TRP A 61 15.42 -5.52 -48.18
N LEU A 62 16.66 -5.25 -47.75
CA LEU A 62 17.03 -5.14 -46.33
C LEU A 62 16.36 -3.91 -45.71
N LEU A 63 16.31 -2.80 -46.46
CA LEU A 63 15.59 -1.59 -46.05
C LEU A 63 14.10 -1.88 -45.81
N GLY A 64 13.47 -2.66 -46.68
CA GLY A 64 12.06 -3.07 -46.51
C GLY A 64 11.84 -3.88 -45.23
N VAL A 65 12.70 -4.86 -44.96
CA VAL A 65 12.61 -5.70 -43.75
C VAL A 65 12.88 -4.90 -42.48
N VAL A 66 13.98 -4.14 -42.44
CA VAL A 66 14.37 -3.35 -41.26
C VAL A 66 13.38 -2.23 -41.01
N GLY A 67 12.91 -1.54 -42.07
CA GLY A 67 11.87 -0.51 -41.97
C GLY A 67 10.56 -1.08 -41.43
N GLY A 68 10.14 -2.26 -41.90
CA GLY A 68 8.96 -2.95 -41.39
C GLY A 68 9.08 -3.31 -39.90
N LEU A 69 10.22 -3.88 -39.48
CA LEU A 69 10.47 -4.23 -38.08
C LEU A 69 10.59 -3.00 -37.17
N ALA A 70 11.25 -1.95 -37.64
CA ALA A 70 11.37 -0.67 -36.94
C ALA A 70 9.99 -0.03 -36.74
N LEU A 71 9.17 0.01 -37.78
CA LEU A 71 7.78 0.49 -37.69
C LEU A 71 6.97 -0.34 -36.70
N LEU A 72 7.06 -1.67 -36.74
CA LEU A 72 6.39 -2.55 -35.78
C LEU A 72 6.86 -2.30 -34.34
N ALA A 73 8.16 -2.10 -34.12
CA ALA A 73 8.71 -1.80 -32.80
C ALA A 73 8.21 -0.46 -32.26
N VAL A 74 8.17 0.58 -33.10
CA VAL A 74 7.62 1.89 -32.75
C VAL A 74 6.12 1.77 -32.46
N VAL A 75 5.35 1.13 -33.34
CA VAL A 75 3.91 0.89 -33.10
C VAL A 75 3.71 0.11 -31.80
N ALA A 76 4.49 -0.93 -31.50
CA ALA A 76 4.37 -1.68 -30.25
C ALA A 76 4.74 -0.84 -29.01
N ALA A 77 5.73 0.06 -29.12
CA ALA A 77 6.14 0.95 -28.04
C ALA A 77 5.10 2.05 -27.75
N PHE A 78 4.37 2.51 -28.78
CA PHE A 78 3.37 3.57 -28.67
C PHE A 78 1.92 3.08 -28.68
N ALA A 79 1.67 1.81 -28.97
CA ALA A 79 0.33 1.23 -28.96
C ALA A 79 -0.28 1.33 -27.56
N ARG A 80 -1.43 2.00 -27.49
CA ARG A 80 -2.16 2.25 -26.24
C ARG A 80 -3.49 1.52 -26.28
N ARG A 81 -3.75 0.68 -25.26
CA ARG A 81 -5.03 -0.03 -25.09
C ARG A 81 -5.52 0.16 -23.66
N GLY A 82 -6.76 0.62 -23.47
CA GLY A 82 -7.35 0.80 -22.13
C GLY A 82 -6.59 1.78 -21.21
N GLY A 83 -5.93 2.79 -21.79
CA GLY A 83 -5.12 3.76 -21.04
C GLY A 83 -3.81 3.19 -20.45
N ARG A 84 -3.29 2.09 -21.00
CA ARG A 84 -1.95 1.54 -20.73
C ARG A 84 -1.21 1.38 -22.05
N TRP A 85 0.11 1.43 -21.99
CA TRP A 85 0.95 1.05 -23.12
C TRP A 85 1.02 -0.48 -23.24
N TRP A 86 1.14 -1.00 -24.46
CA TRP A 86 1.17 -2.45 -24.68
C TRP A 86 2.30 -3.16 -23.92
N TYR A 87 3.48 -2.54 -23.82
CA TYR A 87 4.60 -3.09 -23.05
C TYR A 87 4.29 -3.20 -21.54
N GLU A 88 3.49 -2.28 -20.98
CA GLU A 88 3.06 -2.37 -19.59
C GLU A 88 2.18 -3.60 -19.38
N ASP A 89 1.24 -3.86 -20.30
CA ASP A 89 0.38 -5.04 -20.27
C ASP A 89 1.19 -6.35 -20.30
N LEU A 90 2.16 -6.43 -21.22
CA LEU A 90 3.05 -7.58 -21.36
C LEU A 90 3.85 -7.83 -20.08
N MET A 91 4.40 -6.77 -19.47
CA MET A 91 5.15 -6.89 -18.21
C MET A 91 4.26 -7.39 -17.07
N LEU A 92 3.00 -6.98 -16.99
CA LEU A 92 2.08 -7.47 -15.97
C LEU A 92 1.68 -8.91 -16.20
N ARG A 93 1.45 -9.31 -17.45
CA ARG A 93 1.18 -10.72 -17.76
C ARG A 93 2.35 -11.61 -17.37
N ARG A 94 3.58 -11.16 -17.64
CA ARG A 94 4.81 -11.86 -17.19
C ARG A 94 4.88 -11.92 -15.67
N ARG A 95 4.62 -10.82 -14.95
CA ARG A 95 4.61 -10.80 -13.48
C ARG A 95 3.52 -11.69 -12.88
N LEU A 96 2.32 -11.69 -13.46
CA LEU A 96 1.21 -12.55 -13.04
C LEU A 96 1.56 -14.02 -13.23
N ARG A 97 2.11 -14.41 -14.39
CA ARG A 97 2.60 -15.77 -14.63
C ARG A 97 3.62 -16.19 -13.58
N ARG A 98 4.66 -15.38 -13.36
CA ARG A 98 5.67 -15.63 -12.32
C ARG A 98 5.08 -15.80 -10.92
N ARG A 99 4.08 -14.97 -10.54
CA ARG A 99 3.39 -15.13 -9.25
C ARG A 99 2.62 -16.45 -9.17
N ARG A 100 1.91 -16.84 -10.22
CA ARG A 100 1.18 -18.11 -10.29
C ARG A 100 2.12 -19.30 -10.22
N ASP A 101 3.26 -19.23 -10.89
CA ASP A 101 4.26 -20.31 -10.87
C ASP A 101 4.89 -20.47 -9.49
N ARG A 102 5.19 -19.34 -8.80
CA ARG A 102 5.64 -19.39 -7.39
C ARG A 102 4.57 -19.94 -6.45
N ALA A 103 3.32 -19.52 -6.61
CA ALA A 103 2.22 -20.01 -5.77
C ALA A 103 2.01 -21.52 -5.92
N ARG A 104 2.25 -22.09 -7.12
CA ARG A 104 2.21 -23.54 -7.36
C ARG A 104 3.37 -24.30 -6.72
N GLY A 105 4.54 -23.67 -6.59
CA GLY A 105 5.74 -24.27 -6.00
C GLY A 105 5.91 -24.02 -4.50
N ALA A 106 5.06 -23.21 -3.88
CA ALA A 106 5.15 -22.90 -2.45
C ALA A 106 4.77 -24.13 -1.61
N THR A 107 5.65 -24.51 -0.68
CA THR A 107 5.39 -25.57 0.29
C THR A 107 4.35 -25.10 1.32
N PRO A 108 3.38 -25.93 1.74
CA PRO A 108 2.38 -25.53 2.73
C PRO A 108 3.05 -25.28 4.09
N GLY A 109 3.19 -24.00 4.45
CA GLY A 109 3.79 -23.58 5.71
C GLY A 109 3.17 -22.28 6.19
N GLY A 110 1.89 -22.32 6.58
CA GLY A 110 1.13 -21.14 7.02
C GLY A 110 -0.34 -21.23 6.63
N ASP A 111 -1.06 -20.11 6.78
CA ASP A 111 -2.45 -20.00 6.31
C ASP A 111 -2.49 -20.12 4.78
N PRO A 112 -3.17 -21.14 4.21
CA PRO A 112 -3.21 -21.37 2.77
C PRO A 112 -3.78 -20.19 1.98
N ARG A 113 -4.61 -19.36 2.64
CA ARG A 113 -5.23 -18.19 2.02
C ARG A 113 -4.21 -17.09 1.73
N LEU A 114 -3.18 -16.97 2.57
CA LEU A 114 -2.14 -15.96 2.45
C LEU A 114 -0.93 -16.45 1.66
N ALA A 115 -0.72 -17.76 1.56
CA ALA A 115 0.44 -18.36 0.87
C ALA A 115 0.62 -17.86 -0.58
N ALA A 116 -0.48 -17.65 -1.32
CA ALA A 116 -0.41 -17.15 -2.70
C ALA A 116 -0.09 -15.64 -2.82
N LEU A 117 -0.33 -14.87 -1.75
CA LEU A 117 -0.23 -13.41 -1.76
C LEU A 117 1.03 -12.90 -1.03
N ALA A 118 1.38 -13.55 0.07
CA ALA A 118 2.50 -13.21 0.95
C ALA A 118 3.10 -14.52 1.53
N PRO A 119 3.83 -15.31 0.73
CA PRO A 119 4.37 -16.61 1.16
C PRO A 119 5.40 -16.51 2.29
N GLU A 120 6.07 -15.37 2.41
CA GLU A 120 7.08 -15.12 3.46
C GLU A 120 6.48 -14.48 4.72
N LEU A 121 5.14 -14.33 4.78
CA LEU A 121 4.49 -13.70 5.91
C LEU A 121 4.64 -14.55 7.17
N THR A 122 5.26 -13.97 8.18
CA THR A 122 5.33 -14.52 9.53
C THR A 122 4.82 -13.50 10.53
N VAL A 123 4.18 -13.94 11.61
CA VAL A 123 3.72 -13.04 12.68
C VAL A 123 4.25 -13.57 14.01
N VAL A 124 5.00 -12.72 14.70
CA VAL A 124 5.59 -13.01 16.01
C VAL A 124 4.93 -12.14 17.08
N GLU A 125 4.96 -12.62 18.32
CA GLU A 125 4.49 -11.85 19.48
C GLU A 125 5.67 -11.25 20.23
N LEU A 126 5.58 -9.95 20.49
CA LEU A 126 6.48 -9.23 21.37
C LEU A 126 5.71 -8.76 22.60
N THR A 127 6.18 -9.12 23.78
CA THR A 127 5.63 -8.59 25.03
C THR A 127 6.51 -7.44 25.52
N GLU A 128 5.96 -6.23 25.54
CA GLU A 128 6.65 -5.06 26.08
C GLU A 128 5.80 -4.42 27.18
N ARG A 129 6.34 -4.33 28.41
CA ARG A 129 5.67 -3.74 29.58
C ARG A 129 4.24 -4.27 29.80
N GLY A 130 4.04 -5.57 29.59
CA GLY A 130 2.74 -6.24 29.74
C GLY A 130 1.78 -6.08 28.55
N THR A 131 2.11 -5.26 27.55
CA THR A 131 1.33 -5.15 26.31
C THR A 131 1.83 -6.18 25.30
N ARG A 132 0.91 -6.97 24.75
CA ARG A 132 1.17 -7.93 23.68
C ARG A 132 1.08 -7.22 22.33
N LEU A 133 2.18 -7.22 21.58
CA LEU A 133 2.31 -6.60 20.28
C LEU A 133 2.61 -7.68 19.23
N GLY A 134 1.72 -7.82 18.25
CA GLY A 134 1.99 -8.58 17.04
C GLY A 134 2.91 -7.81 16.10
N ILE A 135 3.96 -8.46 15.63
CA ILE A 135 4.84 -7.94 14.57
C ILE A 135 4.76 -8.89 13.39
N GLY A 136 4.23 -8.42 12.27
CA GLY A 136 4.27 -9.10 11.00
C GLY A 136 5.58 -8.84 10.27
N GLN A 137 6.13 -9.84 9.61
CA GLN A 137 7.30 -9.74 8.75
C GLN A 137 6.98 -10.34 7.39
N ASP A 138 7.33 -9.64 6.32
CA ASP A 138 7.21 -10.11 4.93
C ASP A 138 8.47 -9.70 4.12
N ASP A 139 8.42 -9.90 2.80
CA ASP A 139 9.50 -9.61 1.83
C ASP A 139 9.98 -8.14 1.84
N ARG A 140 9.22 -7.24 2.46
CA ARG A 140 9.45 -5.79 2.44
C ARG A 140 9.81 -5.21 3.80
N GLY A 141 9.72 -5.99 4.87
CA GLY A 141 10.16 -5.61 6.21
C GLY A 141 9.15 -5.98 7.28
N TRP A 142 9.00 -5.11 8.28
CA TRP A 142 8.20 -5.38 9.47
C TRP A 142 7.02 -4.43 9.57
N PHE A 143 5.89 -4.91 10.05
CA PHE A 143 4.70 -4.10 10.25
C PHE A 143 3.99 -4.48 11.56
N ALA A 144 3.20 -3.54 12.05
CA ALA A 144 2.30 -3.72 13.16
C ALA A 144 1.03 -2.90 12.91
N ALA A 145 -0.07 -3.26 13.56
CA ALA A 145 -1.32 -2.55 13.42
C ALA A 145 -2.04 -2.35 14.76
N LEU A 146 -2.87 -1.32 14.79
CA LEU A 146 -3.80 -0.99 15.86
C LEU A 146 -5.22 -1.03 15.29
N ALA A 147 -6.16 -1.60 16.03
CA ALA A 147 -7.59 -1.46 15.71
C ALA A 147 -8.13 -0.19 16.36
N LEU A 148 -8.85 0.62 15.60
CA LEU A 148 -9.61 1.73 16.16
C LEU A 148 -10.88 1.19 16.81
N THR A 149 -11.21 1.72 17.97
CA THR A 149 -12.43 1.36 18.70
C THR A 149 -13.52 2.37 18.44
N GLY A 150 -14.76 1.90 18.36
CA GLY A 150 -15.93 2.77 18.30
C GLY A 150 -16.10 3.61 19.57
N ARG A 151 -17.16 4.41 19.61
CA ARG A 151 -17.54 5.14 20.83
C ARG A 151 -17.81 4.14 21.97
N PRO A 152 -17.41 4.43 23.21
CA PRO A 152 -17.74 3.58 24.35
C PRO A 152 -19.24 3.27 24.40
N GLY A 153 -19.60 2.00 24.58
CA GLY A 153 -20.99 1.53 24.60
C GLY A 153 -21.65 1.35 23.23
N ALA A 154 -20.99 1.73 22.13
CA ALA A 154 -21.51 1.45 20.79
C ALA A 154 -21.31 -0.03 20.42
N PRO A 155 -22.23 -0.65 19.65
CA PRO A 155 -22.06 -2.04 19.20
C PRO A 155 -20.75 -2.25 18.46
N ALA A 156 -20.16 -3.44 18.56
CA ALA A 156 -18.98 -3.79 17.77
C ALA A 156 -19.25 -3.56 16.27
N GLY A 157 -18.28 -2.98 15.56
CA GLY A 157 -18.42 -2.69 14.13
C GLY A 157 -19.19 -1.41 13.77
N SER A 158 -19.68 -0.65 14.75
CA SER A 158 -20.39 0.63 14.53
C SER A 158 -19.45 1.83 14.33
N ILE A 159 -18.32 1.63 13.65
CA ILE A 159 -17.34 2.70 13.40
C ILE A 159 -17.84 3.60 12.27
N GLU A 160 -17.98 4.90 12.54
CA GLU A 160 -18.36 5.92 11.54
C GLU A 160 -17.30 6.05 10.44
N ALA A 161 -17.69 6.24 9.17
CA ALA A 161 -16.72 6.31 8.08
C ALA A 161 -15.83 7.54 8.17
N ALA A 162 -16.32 8.62 8.80
CA ALA A 162 -15.54 9.82 9.09
C ALA A 162 -14.30 9.55 9.96
N VAL A 163 -14.25 8.42 10.68
CA VAL A 163 -13.03 7.97 11.40
C VAL A 163 -11.87 7.71 10.43
N VAL A 164 -12.15 7.30 9.19
CA VAL A 164 -11.11 7.08 8.16
C VAL A 164 -10.40 8.39 7.82
N ASP A 165 -11.15 9.47 7.64
CA ASP A 165 -10.57 10.78 7.32
C ASP A 165 -9.83 11.39 8.51
N ARG A 166 -10.34 11.21 9.74
CA ARG A 166 -9.65 11.62 10.97
C ARG A 166 -8.34 10.86 11.16
N ALA A 167 -8.34 9.54 10.97
CA ALA A 167 -7.13 8.74 11.02
C ALA A 167 -6.11 9.18 9.95
N LEU A 168 -6.56 9.48 8.73
CA LEU A 168 -5.68 10.00 7.67
C LEU A 168 -5.05 11.36 7.99
N ALA A 169 -5.78 12.23 8.68
CA ALA A 169 -5.21 13.48 9.16
C ALA A 169 -4.09 13.22 10.18
N VAL A 170 -4.34 12.36 11.17
CA VAL A 170 -3.31 11.96 12.15
C VAL A 170 -2.07 11.37 11.46
N LEU A 171 -2.28 10.50 10.47
CA LEU A 171 -1.17 9.87 9.73
C LEU A 171 -0.39 10.87 8.86
N ALA A 172 -1.03 11.93 8.38
CA ALA A 172 -0.37 12.97 7.59
C ALA A 172 0.63 13.77 8.42
N ASP A 173 0.29 14.03 9.69
CA ASP A 173 1.13 14.78 10.64
C ASP A 173 2.04 13.86 11.47
N PHE A 174 1.89 12.55 11.34
CA PHE A 174 2.67 11.57 12.12
C PHE A 174 4.14 11.55 11.70
N SER A 175 5.02 11.75 12.68
CA SER A 175 6.46 11.53 12.55
C SER A 175 6.92 10.42 13.51
N GLY A 176 7.48 9.36 12.93
CA GLY A 176 7.95 8.19 13.67
C GLY A 176 9.03 7.45 12.91
N PRO A 177 9.72 6.49 13.56
CA PRO A 177 10.81 5.72 12.94
C PRO A 177 10.22 4.62 12.04
N VAL A 178 9.41 5.00 11.05
CA VAL A 178 8.66 4.10 10.17
C VAL A 178 8.74 4.61 8.73
N THR A 179 8.75 3.68 7.79
CA THR A 179 8.79 3.96 6.35
C THR A 179 7.49 4.56 5.84
N GLN A 180 6.35 4.09 6.36
CA GLN A 180 5.03 4.56 5.98
C GLN A 180 3.97 4.07 6.97
N THR A 181 2.82 4.72 6.93
CA THR A 181 1.63 4.35 7.69
C THR A 181 0.45 4.14 6.76
N GLN A 182 -0.58 3.47 7.24
CA GLN A 182 -1.74 3.10 6.46
C GLN A 182 -2.98 3.14 7.34
N VAL A 183 -4.09 3.62 6.78
CA VAL A 183 -5.43 3.35 7.32
C VAL A 183 -6.11 2.31 6.44
N VAL A 184 -6.84 1.39 7.05
CA VAL A 184 -7.62 0.35 6.39
C VAL A 184 -9.01 0.35 6.99
N SER A 185 -10.05 0.48 6.17
CA SER A 185 -11.45 0.36 6.57
C SER A 185 -12.07 -0.83 5.84
N HIS A 186 -12.33 -1.91 6.56
CA HIS A 186 -13.03 -3.08 6.04
C HIS A 186 -14.48 -3.05 6.49
N THR A 187 -15.41 -3.25 5.55
CA THR A 187 -16.84 -3.29 5.82
C THR A 187 -17.44 -4.56 5.26
N LEU A 188 -18.20 -5.27 6.08
CA LEU A 188 -19.11 -6.33 5.68
C LEU A 188 -20.54 -5.78 5.63
N VAL A 189 -21.29 -6.17 4.62
CA VAL A 189 -22.70 -5.77 4.43
C VAL A 189 -23.55 -7.01 4.30
N TRP A 190 -24.62 -7.10 5.09
CA TRP A 190 -25.58 -8.20 5.03
C TRP A 190 -27.01 -7.70 5.22
N TYR A 191 -27.96 -8.57 4.91
CA TYR A 191 -29.38 -8.33 5.10
C TYR A 191 -29.86 -9.23 6.23
N PRO A 192 -30.23 -8.69 7.40
CA PRO A 192 -30.59 -9.52 8.55
C PRO A 192 -31.89 -10.31 8.31
N ALA A 193 -32.77 -9.80 7.45
CA ALA A 193 -33.98 -10.48 7.00
C ALA A 193 -34.33 -10.04 5.56
N PRO A 194 -35.09 -10.84 4.79
CA PRO A 194 -35.61 -10.43 3.49
C PRO A 194 -36.40 -9.11 3.59
N GLY A 195 -36.06 -8.12 2.76
CA GLY A 195 -36.71 -6.79 2.76
C GLY A 195 -36.24 -5.83 3.85
N ALA A 196 -35.41 -6.26 4.80
CA ALA A 196 -34.82 -5.38 5.80
C ALA A 196 -33.75 -4.45 5.17
N PRO A 197 -33.49 -3.27 5.76
CA PRO A 197 -32.38 -2.43 5.32
C PRO A 197 -31.02 -3.14 5.49
N PRO A 198 -30.03 -2.86 4.62
CA PRO A 198 -28.71 -3.44 4.76
C PRO A 198 -28.07 -3.02 6.08
N SER A 199 -27.53 -4.00 6.80
CA SER A 199 -26.70 -3.81 7.99
C SER A 199 -25.24 -3.87 7.59
N ALA A 200 -24.40 -3.09 8.27
CA ALA A 200 -22.97 -3.02 8.00
C ALA A 200 -22.15 -3.14 9.28
N TYR A 201 -21.04 -3.88 9.19
CA TYR A 201 -20.06 -4.05 10.25
C TYR A 201 -18.73 -3.53 9.73
N ARG A 202 -18.22 -2.46 10.34
CA ARG A 202 -17.00 -1.78 9.92
C ARG A 202 -15.90 -1.92 10.96
N THR A 203 -14.76 -2.42 10.52
CA THR A 203 -13.51 -2.40 11.28
C THR A 203 -12.54 -1.44 10.62
N VAL A 204 -11.91 -0.58 11.43
CA VAL A 204 -10.86 0.33 10.96
C VAL A 204 -9.56 0.01 11.68
N TRP A 205 -8.51 -0.22 10.91
CA TRP A 205 -7.16 -0.42 11.41
C TRP A 205 -6.24 0.70 10.95
N VAL A 206 -5.24 0.96 11.76
CA VAL A 206 -4.10 1.79 11.40
C VAL A 206 -2.85 0.91 11.49
N ALA A 207 -2.11 0.81 10.40
CA ALA A 207 -0.88 0.04 10.33
C ALA A 207 0.33 0.95 10.11
N LEU A 208 1.49 0.52 10.60
CA LEU A 208 2.77 1.12 10.32
C LEU A 208 3.71 0.08 9.73
N ARG A 209 4.68 0.54 8.96
CA ARG A 209 5.69 -0.33 8.37
C ARG A 209 7.09 0.23 8.49
N LEU A 210 8.04 -0.64 8.82
CA LEU A 210 9.47 -0.40 8.76
C LEU A 210 10.07 -1.27 7.65
N SER A 211 10.60 -0.66 6.62
CA SER A 211 11.26 -1.34 5.50
C SER A 211 12.61 -1.90 5.90
N VAL A 212 13.10 -2.90 5.17
CA VAL A 212 14.46 -3.45 5.37
C VAL A 212 15.54 -2.36 5.25
N ALA A 213 15.36 -1.41 4.33
CA ALA A 213 16.32 -0.32 4.13
C ALA A 213 16.33 0.63 5.34
N ASP A 214 15.16 1.08 5.79
CA ASP A 214 15.05 2.03 6.89
C ASP A 214 15.39 1.37 8.24
N ALA A 215 15.12 0.07 8.40
CA ALA A 215 15.55 -0.70 9.56
C ALA A 215 17.07 -0.64 9.77
N ARG A 216 17.87 -0.64 8.70
CA ARG A 216 19.33 -0.55 8.84
C ARG A 216 19.78 0.77 9.46
N ALA A 217 19.08 1.87 9.17
CA ALA A 217 19.38 3.18 9.73
C ALA A 217 18.78 3.35 11.13
N GLU A 218 17.48 3.05 11.28
CA GLU A 218 16.72 3.32 12.50
C GLU A 218 17.11 2.43 13.68
N THR A 219 17.72 1.26 13.44
CA THR A 219 18.04 0.33 14.52
C THR A 219 19.41 0.54 15.15
N VAL A 220 20.27 1.38 14.56
CA VAL A 220 21.66 1.59 15.02
C VAL A 220 21.70 2.09 16.47
N SER A 221 20.94 3.14 16.78
CA SER A 221 20.82 3.68 18.14
C SER A 221 20.04 2.77 19.10
N ARG A 222 19.47 1.67 18.58
CA ARG A 222 18.64 0.72 19.31
C ARG A 222 19.30 -0.66 19.37
N GLY A 223 20.63 -0.71 19.35
CA GLY A 223 21.43 -1.93 19.50
C GLY A 223 21.46 -2.86 18.29
N GLY A 224 20.91 -2.44 17.15
CA GLY A 224 20.99 -3.16 15.88
C GLY A 224 20.26 -4.51 15.83
N GLY A 225 20.35 -5.16 14.67
CA GLY A 225 19.77 -6.48 14.42
C GLY A 225 18.26 -6.56 14.65
N LEU A 226 17.75 -7.79 14.80
CA LEU A 226 16.31 -8.03 14.94
C LEU A 226 15.72 -7.43 16.23
N ARG A 227 16.47 -7.43 17.34
CA ARG A 227 16.03 -6.79 18.59
C ARG A 227 15.90 -5.27 18.44
N GLY A 228 16.77 -4.64 17.65
CA GLY A 228 16.67 -3.22 17.32
C GLY A 228 15.44 -2.93 16.46
N VAL A 229 15.14 -3.80 15.48
CA VAL A 229 13.92 -3.72 14.67
C VAL A 229 12.67 -3.78 15.56
N HIS A 230 12.58 -4.78 16.43
CA HIS A 230 11.43 -4.95 17.33
C HIS A 230 11.21 -3.71 18.21
N ARG A 231 12.28 -3.17 18.80
CA ARG A 231 12.23 -1.92 19.58
C ARG A 231 11.81 -0.71 18.74
N THR A 232 12.22 -0.66 17.48
CA THR A 232 11.86 0.43 16.55
C THR A 232 10.37 0.37 16.19
N VAL A 233 9.87 -0.82 15.85
CA VAL A 233 8.45 -1.05 15.56
C VAL A 233 7.60 -0.73 16.79
N ALA A 234 7.97 -1.22 17.97
CA ALA A 234 7.23 -0.96 19.20
C ALA A 234 7.23 0.52 19.59
N ALA A 235 8.36 1.23 19.43
CA ALA A 235 8.41 2.67 19.59
C ALA A 235 7.52 3.41 18.58
N GLY A 236 7.45 2.93 17.32
CA GLY A 236 6.52 3.43 16.31
C GLY A 236 5.06 3.26 16.74
N VAL A 237 4.69 2.07 17.22
CA VAL A 237 3.33 1.79 17.71
C VAL A 237 2.98 2.69 18.89
N GLY A 238 3.89 2.84 19.87
CA GLY A 238 3.67 3.70 21.03
C GLY A 238 3.50 5.19 20.65
N ARG A 239 4.28 5.70 19.70
CA ARG A 239 4.12 7.07 19.18
C ARG A 239 2.81 7.25 18.42
N LEU A 240 2.46 6.27 17.60
CA LEU A 240 1.23 6.30 16.82
C LEU A 240 0.00 6.25 17.71
N GLY A 241 0.00 5.39 18.72
CA GLY A 241 -1.06 5.33 19.73
C GLY A 241 -1.23 6.67 20.46
N LYS A 242 -0.13 7.33 20.85
CA LYS A 242 -0.20 8.69 21.43
C LYS A 242 -0.82 9.71 20.47
N ALA A 243 -0.44 9.69 19.19
CA ALA A 243 -1.00 10.58 18.18
C ALA A 243 -2.50 10.35 17.95
N LEU A 244 -2.93 9.08 17.90
CA LEU A 244 -4.34 8.71 17.79
C LEU A 244 -5.14 9.17 19.02
N ASN A 245 -4.63 8.94 20.24
CA ASN A 245 -5.27 9.41 21.46
C ASN A 245 -5.37 10.93 21.54
N ALA A 246 -4.33 11.66 21.13
CA ALA A 246 -4.35 13.12 21.08
C ALA A 246 -5.43 13.65 20.11
N ALA A 247 -5.76 12.89 19.06
CA ALA A 247 -6.85 13.19 18.14
C ALA A 247 -8.22 12.63 18.59
N GLY A 248 -8.33 12.11 19.81
CA GLY A 248 -9.56 11.54 20.36
C GLY A 248 -9.98 10.22 19.70
N LEU A 249 -9.05 9.49 19.06
CA LEU A 249 -9.31 8.20 18.45
C LEU A 249 -8.90 7.07 19.41
N GLY A 250 -9.92 6.43 20.00
CA GLY A 250 -9.73 5.21 20.79
C GLY A 250 -9.13 4.10 19.94
N HIS A 251 -8.17 3.37 20.50
CA HIS A 251 -7.47 2.33 19.77
C HIS A 251 -6.98 1.23 20.70
N ARG A 252 -6.64 0.08 20.09
CA ARG A 252 -6.04 -1.06 20.76
C ARG A 252 -4.94 -1.65 19.89
N VAL A 253 -3.79 -1.95 20.49
CA VAL A 253 -2.70 -2.67 19.83
C VAL A 253 -3.14 -4.11 19.54
N LEU A 254 -2.84 -4.61 18.35
CA LEU A 254 -3.14 -6.00 17.99
C LEU A 254 -2.02 -6.93 18.45
N GLY A 255 -2.38 -8.02 19.13
CA GLY A 255 -1.48 -9.15 19.39
C GLY A 255 -1.20 -9.97 18.13
N ARG A 256 -0.46 -11.08 18.26
CA ARG A 256 -0.11 -11.96 17.13
C ARG A 256 -1.32 -12.48 16.37
N ASP A 257 -2.25 -13.14 17.07
CA ASP A 257 -3.39 -13.80 16.45
C ASP A 257 -4.38 -12.77 15.89
N GLU A 258 -4.55 -11.65 16.58
CA GLU A 258 -5.42 -10.57 16.14
C GLU A 258 -4.85 -9.82 14.93
N LEU A 259 -3.53 -9.65 14.86
CA LEU A 259 -2.87 -9.08 13.68
C LEU A 259 -3.03 -10.02 12.49
N HIS A 260 -2.83 -11.32 12.69
CA HIS A 260 -3.06 -12.31 11.64
C HIS A 260 -4.52 -12.28 11.15
N ALA A 261 -5.50 -12.30 12.08
CA ALA A 261 -6.92 -12.19 11.74
C ALA A 261 -7.24 -10.89 10.99
N ALA A 262 -6.68 -9.75 11.42
CA ALA A 262 -6.87 -8.47 10.75
C ALA A 262 -6.29 -8.45 9.33
N VAL A 263 -5.17 -9.14 9.09
CA VAL A 263 -4.58 -9.30 7.75
C VAL A 263 -5.51 -10.12 6.85
N VAL A 264 -6.00 -11.26 7.33
CA VAL A 264 -6.95 -12.13 6.61
C VAL A 264 -8.25 -11.37 6.30
N SER A 265 -8.87 -10.73 7.30
CA SER A 265 -10.12 -9.99 7.14
C SER A 265 -9.96 -8.73 6.28
N GLY A 266 -8.89 -7.96 6.46
CA GLY A 266 -8.59 -6.79 5.61
C GLY A 266 -8.41 -7.17 4.14
N ALA A 267 -7.80 -8.32 3.87
CA ALA A 267 -7.72 -8.92 2.53
C ALA A 267 -9.06 -9.54 2.06
N GLY A 268 -10.06 -9.68 2.93
CA GLY A 268 -11.33 -10.36 2.68
C GLY A 268 -11.19 -11.84 2.39
N LEU A 269 -10.14 -12.46 2.91
CA LEU A 269 -9.86 -13.88 2.77
C LEU A 269 -10.55 -14.71 3.87
N ASP A 270 -11.23 -14.05 4.80
CA ASP A 270 -12.12 -14.69 5.79
C ASP A 270 -13.47 -15.11 5.19
N LEU A 271 -13.79 -14.67 3.97
CA LEU A 271 -15.02 -15.04 3.26
C LEU A 271 -15.06 -16.52 2.87
N ALA A 272 -13.90 -17.15 2.69
CA ALA A 272 -13.80 -18.58 2.39
C ALA A 272 -12.44 -19.16 2.84
N PRO A 273 -12.38 -20.43 3.29
CA PRO A 273 -11.15 -21.04 3.78
C PRO A 273 -10.14 -21.42 2.68
N GLU A 274 -10.57 -21.51 1.42
CA GLU A 274 -9.74 -21.99 0.31
C GLU A 274 -8.69 -20.96 -0.13
N ALA A 275 -7.53 -21.48 -0.59
CA ALA A 275 -6.50 -20.65 -1.18
C ALA A 275 -7.02 -19.96 -2.45
N PRO A 276 -6.96 -18.63 -2.54
CA PRO A 276 -7.49 -17.93 -3.70
C PRO A 276 -6.52 -17.98 -4.89
N VAL A 277 -7.08 -17.93 -6.10
CA VAL A 277 -6.33 -17.94 -7.37
C VAL A 277 -6.42 -16.57 -8.04
N GLU A 278 -5.26 -15.99 -8.33
CA GLU A 278 -5.17 -14.74 -9.09
C GLU A 278 -5.37 -14.99 -10.61
N THR A 279 -6.29 -14.24 -11.19
CA THR A 279 -6.54 -14.12 -12.63
C THR A 279 -6.20 -12.72 -13.11
N TRP A 280 -6.31 -12.47 -14.42
CA TRP A 280 -6.03 -11.15 -14.97
C TRP A 280 -6.93 -10.06 -14.36
N THR A 281 -8.20 -10.34 -14.11
CA THR A 281 -9.20 -9.34 -13.70
C THR A 281 -9.72 -9.53 -12.28
N SER A 282 -9.27 -10.56 -11.55
CA SER A 282 -9.76 -10.83 -10.20
C SER A 282 -8.88 -11.80 -9.42
N VAL A 283 -9.14 -11.91 -8.12
CA VAL A 283 -8.72 -13.00 -7.23
C VAL A 283 -9.98 -13.80 -6.87
N ARG A 284 -9.97 -15.13 -6.98
CA ARG A 284 -11.17 -15.97 -6.75
C ARG A 284 -10.89 -17.15 -5.83
N GLY A 285 -11.84 -17.53 -5.01
CA GLY A 285 -11.76 -18.71 -4.14
C GLY A 285 -13.04 -18.90 -3.33
N GLY A 286 -13.43 -20.16 -3.10
CA GLY A 286 -14.58 -20.50 -2.27
C GLY A 286 -15.91 -19.83 -2.64
N GLY A 287 -16.18 -19.68 -3.95
CA GLY A 287 -17.41 -19.05 -4.46
C GLY A 287 -17.42 -17.51 -4.43
N TRP A 288 -16.29 -16.89 -4.07
CA TRP A 288 -16.13 -15.44 -4.05
C TRP A 288 -15.15 -14.95 -5.13
N THR A 289 -15.51 -13.84 -5.75
CA THR A 289 -14.64 -13.09 -6.66
C THR A 289 -14.35 -11.71 -6.09
N GLN A 290 -13.07 -11.40 -5.94
CA GLN A 290 -12.56 -10.12 -5.45
C GLN A 290 -11.91 -9.31 -6.58
N ARG A 291 -12.18 -8.00 -6.61
CA ARG A 291 -11.50 -7.06 -7.51
C ARG A 291 -10.96 -5.88 -6.72
N CYS A 292 -9.83 -5.36 -7.18
CA CYS A 292 -9.17 -4.20 -6.60
C CYS A 292 -9.18 -3.05 -7.61
N LEU A 293 -9.43 -1.86 -7.09
CA LEU A 293 -9.52 -0.62 -7.82
C LEU A 293 -8.51 0.36 -7.22
N ALA A 294 -7.75 1.06 -8.06
CA ALA A 294 -7.00 2.24 -7.65
C ALA A 294 -7.93 3.46 -7.71
N LEU A 295 -7.99 4.18 -6.59
CA LEU A 295 -8.77 5.39 -6.42
C LEU A 295 -7.93 6.62 -6.73
N ARG A 296 -8.53 7.61 -7.39
CA ARG A 296 -7.93 8.92 -7.55
C ARG A 296 -8.71 9.94 -6.74
N VAL A 297 -8.28 10.14 -5.50
CA VAL A 297 -8.89 11.11 -4.59
C VAL A 297 -8.24 12.48 -4.82
N ARG A 298 -9.06 13.55 -4.84
CA ARG A 298 -8.55 14.93 -4.81
C ARG A 298 -7.89 15.22 -3.45
N PRO A 299 -6.99 16.20 -3.32
CA PRO A 299 -6.32 16.50 -2.04
C PRO A 299 -7.27 16.64 -0.84
N ASN A 300 -8.45 17.24 -1.05
CA ASN A 300 -9.48 17.46 -0.02
C ASN A 300 -10.67 16.49 -0.12
N GLY A 301 -10.55 15.41 -0.90
CA GLY A 301 -11.62 14.41 -1.01
C GLY A 301 -11.72 13.54 0.23
N SER A 302 -12.94 13.30 0.70
CA SER A 302 -13.22 12.42 1.84
C SER A 302 -13.22 10.96 1.39
N LEU A 303 -12.35 10.14 1.99
CA LEU A 303 -12.40 8.69 1.84
C LEU A 303 -13.52 8.09 2.69
N GLY A 304 -13.87 8.69 3.83
CA GLY A 304 -15.01 8.26 4.64
C GLY A 304 -16.32 8.30 3.85
N ALA A 305 -16.60 9.41 3.16
CA ALA A 305 -17.78 9.54 2.31
C ALA A 305 -17.82 8.49 1.19
N LEU A 306 -16.65 8.12 0.62
CA LEU A 306 -16.57 7.05 -0.35
C LEU A 306 -16.87 5.68 0.27
N VAL A 307 -16.38 5.40 1.49
CA VAL A 307 -16.70 4.14 2.20
C VAL A 307 -18.21 4.03 2.40
N ASP A 308 -18.89 5.08 2.86
CA ASP A 308 -20.35 5.06 3.03
C ASP A 308 -21.09 4.91 1.68
N ALA A 309 -20.63 5.61 0.63
CA ALA A 309 -21.21 5.48 -0.70
C ALA A 309 -21.07 4.06 -1.28
N VAL A 310 -19.95 3.37 -1.03
CA VAL A 310 -19.73 1.98 -1.45
C VAL A 310 -20.55 1.00 -0.59
N THR A 311 -20.68 1.25 0.71
CA THR A 311 -21.60 0.48 1.56
C THR A 311 -23.04 0.54 1.03
N ALA A 312 -23.48 1.70 0.53
CA ALA A 312 -24.80 1.88 -0.07
C ALA A 312 -24.99 1.17 -1.42
N THR A 313 -23.93 0.64 -2.07
CA THR A 313 -24.08 -0.23 -3.25
C THR A 313 -24.31 -1.69 -2.90
N SER A 314 -24.50 -2.01 -1.61
CA SER A 314 -24.68 -3.37 -1.10
C SER A 314 -23.55 -4.33 -1.47
N ALA A 315 -22.32 -3.81 -1.54
CA ALA A 315 -21.12 -4.64 -1.72
C ALA A 315 -20.96 -5.55 -0.47
N PRO A 316 -21.10 -6.88 -0.57
CA PRO A 316 -21.11 -7.75 0.61
C PRO A 316 -19.84 -7.65 1.47
N SER A 317 -18.70 -7.42 0.82
CA SER A 317 -17.44 -7.12 1.50
C SER A 317 -16.66 -6.11 0.69
N HIS A 318 -16.20 -5.04 1.33
CA HIS A 318 -15.32 -4.07 0.72
C HIS A 318 -14.27 -3.55 1.69
N THR A 319 -13.13 -3.10 1.15
CA THR A 319 -12.02 -2.59 1.94
C THR A 319 -11.38 -1.42 1.25
N VAL A 320 -11.39 -0.27 1.91
CA VAL A 320 -10.66 0.93 1.48
C VAL A 320 -9.36 1.00 2.26
N ALA A 321 -8.24 1.17 1.56
CA ALA A 321 -6.93 1.31 2.17
C ALA A 321 -6.18 2.50 1.60
N ALA A 322 -5.58 3.31 2.47
CA ALA A 322 -4.83 4.49 2.06
C ALA A 322 -3.52 4.58 2.83
N VAL A 323 -2.44 4.83 2.10
CA VAL A 323 -1.07 4.87 2.64
C VAL A 323 -0.57 6.30 2.65
N VAL A 324 0.07 6.66 3.75
CA VAL A 324 0.71 7.94 3.98
C VAL A 324 2.20 7.71 4.16
N LEU A 325 2.98 8.35 3.30
CA LEU A 325 4.44 8.38 3.36
C LEU A 325 4.90 9.48 4.34
N PRO A 326 6.13 9.41 4.85
CA PRO A 326 6.74 10.49 5.62
C PRO A 326 6.60 11.84 4.92
N GLY A 327 6.31 12.88 5.70
CA GLY A 327 5.98 14.21 5.18
C GLY A 327 4.54 14.34 4.67
N GLY A 328 3.64 13.43 5.06
CA GLY A 328 2.20 13.51 4.79
C GLY A 328 1.78 13.18 3.36
N ARG A 329 2.72 12.77 2.49
CA ARG A 329 2.41 12.47 1.09
C ARG A 329 1.58 11.20 0.96
N ARG A 330 0.41 11.31 0.34
CA ARG A 330 -0.52 10.18 0.13
C ARG A 330 -0.22 9.46 -1.18
N VAL A 331 -0.27 8.13 -1.15
CA VAL A 331 -0.26 7.27 -2.35
C VAL A 331 -1.70 7.05 -2.81
N PRO A 332 -2.00 6.85 -4.12
CA PRO A 332 -3.36 6.53 -4.57
C PRO A 332 -4.00 5.42 -3.74
N PRO A 333 -5.14 5.68 -3.08
CA PRO A 333 -5.82 4.70 -2.25
C PRO A 333 -6.33 3.52 -3.07
N LEU A 334 -6.62 2.42 -2.38
CA LEU A 334 -7.15 1.20 -2.97
C LEU A 334 -8.54 0.93 -2.44
N LEU A 335 -9.38 0.37 -3.30
CA LEU A 335 -10.67 -0.19 -2.95
C LEU A 335 -10.72 -1.65 -3.43
N ARG A 336 -10.79 -2.58 -2.49
CA ARG A 336 -11.13 -3.99 -2.75
C ARG A 336 -12.62 -4.16 -2.58
N VAL A 337 -13.26 -4.86 -3.50
CA VAL A 337 -14.66 -5.29 -3.39
C VAL A 337 -14.74 -6.78 -3.67
N ALA A 338 -15.62 -7.48 -2.97
CA ALA A 338 -15.91 -8.88 -3.18
C ALA A 338 -17.41 -9.11 -3.32
N ALA A 339 -17.77 -9.99 -4.25
CA ALA A 339 -19.11 -10.51 -4.42
C ALA A 339 -19.03 -12.02 -4.64
N MET A 340 -20.17 -12.70 -4.49
CA MET A 340 -20.28 -14.08 -4.95
C MET A 340 -19.99 -14.16 -6.45
N ASP A 341 -19.55 -15.33 -6.88
CA ASP A 341 -19.27 -15.61 -8.28
C ASP A 341 -20.50 -15.30 -9.17
N GLY A 342 -20.24 -14.82 -10.39
CA GLY A 342 -21.27 -14.31 -11.30
C GLY A 342 -21.71 -12.86 -11.04
N HIS A 343 -21.51 -12.31 -9.84
CA HIS A 343 -22.01 -10.96 -9.49
C HIS A 343 -20.92 -9.87 -9.44
N ALA A 344 -19.64 -10.26 -9.43
CA ALA A 344 -18.53 -9.33 -9.25
C ALA A 344 -18.41 -8.27 -10.34
N GLU A 345 -18.76 -8.59 -11.59
CA GLU A 345 -18.68 -7.61 -12.68
C GLU A 345 -19.73 -6.51 -12.55
N ALA A 346 -20.97 -6.89 -12.26
CA ALA A 346 -22.06 -5.95 -11.98
C ALA A 346 -21.73 -5.06 -10.77
N LEU A 347 -21.22 -5.66 -9.68
CA LEU A 347 -20.80 -4.92 -8.50
C LEU A 347 -19.71 -3.90 -8.85
N VAL A 348 -18.68 -4.31 -9.59
CA VAL A 348 -17.56 -3.41 -9.95
C VAL A 348 -18.02 -2.28 -10.84
N LYS A 349 -18.98 -2.50 -11.74
CA LYS A 349 -19.61 -1.44 -12.53
C LYS A 349 -20.33 -0.45 -11.61
N ALA A 350 -21.21 -0.94 -10.73
CA ALA A 350 -21.97 -0.10 -9.79
C ALA A 350 -21.05 0.74 -8.87
N VAL A 351 -20.01 0.11 -8.34
CA VAL A 351 -19.01 0.76 -7.48
C VAL A 351 -18.21 1.82 -8.24
N ARG A 352 -17.82 1.56 -9.50
CA ARG A 352 -17.10 2.55 -10.31
C ARG A 352 -17.98 3.74 -10.67
N ASP A 353 -19.24 3.49 -11.01
CA ASP A 353 -20.21 4.55 -11.30
C ASP A 353 -20.47 5.40 -10.05
N MET A 354 -20.61 4.76 -8.88
CA MET A 354 -20.75 5.44 -7.59
C MET A 354 -19.51 6.28 -7.25
N ALA A 355 -18.32 5.71 -7.36
CA ALA A 355 -17.07 6.40 -7.09
C ALA A 355 -16.86 7.59 -8.06
N GLY A 356 -17.27 7.44 -9.32
CA GLY A 356 -17.29 8.51 -10.31
C GLY A 356 -18.21 9.67 -9.90
N ARG A 357 -19.43 9.38 -9.44
CA ARG A 357 -20.37 10.39 -8.90
C ARG A 357 -19.82 11.08 -7.65
N ALA A 358 -19.11 10.35 -6.81
CA ALA A 358 -18.43 10.89 -5.63
C ALA A 358 -17.14 11.68 -5.96
N GLY A 359 -16.80 11.85 -7.25
CA GLY A 359 -15.61 12.59 -7.67
C GLY A 359 -14.28 11.85 -7.42
N VAL A 360 -14.34 10.54 -7.15
CA VAL A 360 -13.19 9.66 -6.91
C VAL A 360 -13.14 8.59 -7.99
N PRO A 361 -12.69 8.89 -9.22
CA PRO A 361 -12.68 7.91 -10.29
C PRO A 361 -11.82 6.71 -9.92
N ALA A 362 -12.37 5.52 -10.16
CA ALA A 362 -11.79 4.24 -9.79
C ALA A 362 -11.36 3.44 -11.04
N ARG A 363 -10.15 2.91 -11.02
CA ARG A 363 -9.57 2.12 -12.12
C ARG A 363 -9.25 0.69 -11.68
N PRO A 364 -9.67 -0.35 -12.43
CA PRO A 364 -9.27 -1.74 -12.20
C PRO A 364 -7.75 -1.93 -12.15
N LEU A 365 -7.32 -2.80 -11.23
CA LEU A 365 -5.94 -3.25 -11.08
C LEU A 365 -5.65 -4.55 -11.85
N ASP A 366 -6.08 -4.60 -13.11
CA ASP A 366 -5.88 -5.77 -13.95
C ASP A 366 -4.39 -6.18 -14.00
N GLY A 367 -4.17 -7.47 -13.81
CA GLY A 367 -2.86 -8.12 -13.71
C GLY A 367 -2.16 -7.93 -12.36
N GLN A 368 -2.80 -7.31 -11.37
CA GLN A 368 -2.22 -6.98 -10.06
C GLN A 368 -3.22 -7.12 -8.90
N HIS A 369 -4.25 -7.95 -9.04
CA HIS A 369 -5.27 -8.10 -8.00
C HIS A 369 -4.72 -8.79 -6.74
N GLY A 370 -3.83 -9.78 -6.87
CA GLY A 370 -3.22 -10.44 -5.71
C GLY A 370 -2.45 -9.47 -4.82
N PRO A 371 -1.46 -8.74 -5.36
CA PRO A 371 -0.79 -7.66 -4.63
C PRO A 371 -1.74 -6.57 -4.14
N GLY A 372 -2.80 -6.26 -4.90
CA GLY A 372 -3.82 -5.29 -4.51
C GLY A 372 -4.61 -5.72 -3.28
N VAL A 373 -5.03 -6.98 -3.22
CA VAL A 373 -5.75 -7.58 -2.07
C VAL A 373 -4.86 -7.54 -0.83
N TYR A 374 -3.60 -7.97 -0.95
CA TYR A 374 -2.66 -7.89 0.17
C TYR A 374 -2.39 -6.44 0.61
N ALA A 375 -2.29 -5.50 -0.35
CA ALA A 375 -2.11 -4.09 -0.03
C ALA A 375 -3.33 -3.43 0.62
N THR A 376 -4.53 -4.04 0.54
CA THR A 376 -5.69 -3.58 1.30
C THR A 376 -5.76 -4.12 2.72
N ALA A 377 -4.94 -5.11 3.08
CA ALA A 377 -4.79 -5.55 4.46
C ALA A 377 -3.95 -4.55 5.30
N PRO A 378 -4.07 -4.55 6.64
CA PRO A 378 -3.32 -3.65 7.53
C PRO A 378 -1.84 -4.06 7.68
N VAL A 379 -1.11 -4.02 6.57
CA VAL A 379 0.32 -4.41 6.47
C VAL A 379 1.23 -3.22 6.17
N GLY A 380 0.67 -2.02 6.12
CA GLY A 380 1.39 -0.78 5.85
C GLY A 380 2.02 -0.76 4.47
N THR A 381 1.33 -1.24 3.42
CA THR A 381 1.88 -1.28 2.05
C THR A 381 0.98 -0.65 0.99
N ALA A 382 1.57 0.04 0.01
CA ALA A 382 0.84 0.58 -1.13
C ALA A 382 1.13 -0.20 -2.42
N MET A 383 0.19 -0.15 -3.37
CA MET A 383 0.43 -0.60 -4.74
C MET A 383 1.47 0.29 -5.43
N GLY A 384 2.49 -0.30 -6.04
CA GLY A 384 3.51 0.45 -6.79
C GLY A 384 4.67 1.04 -5.97
N THR A 385 4.76 0.75 -4.67
CA THR A 385 6.06 0.84 -3.92
C THR A 385 7.03 -0.30 -4.29
N VAL A 386 6.64 -1.09 -5.29
CA VAL A 386 7.44 -2.08 -6.02
C VAL A 386 8.43 -1.35 -6.94
N THR A 387 9.51 -0.87 -6.35
CA THR A 387 10.83 -0.86 -6.99
C THR A 387 11.79 -1.44 -5.97
N VAL A 388 11.82 -2.77 -5.90
CA VAL A 388 13.06 -3.46 -5.56
C VAL A 388 13.75 -3.63 -6.91
N GLU A 389 14.74 -2.78 -7.14
CA GLU A 389 15.77 -3.02 -8.14
C GLU A 389 16.36 -4.41 -7.85
N GLY A 390 16.35 -5.25 -8.88
CA GLY A 390 17.33 -6.29 -9.10
C GLY A 390 17.88 -6.03 -10.49
#